data_AF-A0AA41VPJ6-F1
#
_entry.id   AF-A0AA41VPJ6-F1
#
_cell.length_a   1.000
_cell.length_b   1.000
_cell.length_c   1.000
_cell.angle_alpha   90.00
_cell.angle_beta   90.00
_cell.angle_gamma   90.00
#
_symmetry.space_group_name_H-M   'P 1'
#
loop_
_entity.id
_entity.type
_entity.pdbx_description
1 polymer ?
#
loop_
_entity_poly.entity_id
_entity_poly.type
_entity_poly.pdbx_seq_one_letter_code
_entity_poly.pdbx_strand_id
1 'polypeptide(L)' 'MITGKVSAFWFGTTPRVLVCDPDMMKKILSNKFGHFQNPPFNPHINQASIT' A
#
# COMPACT_ATOMS: atom_id res chain seq x y z
N MET A 1 -13.76 6.35 -12.07
CA MET A 1 -13.01 5.15 -11.66
C MET A 1 -14.02 4.17 -11.09
N ILE A 2 -14.14 2.99 -11.67
CA ILE A 2 -14.99 1.91 -11.14
C ILE A 2 -14.32 1.38 -9.87
N THR A 3 -14.98 1.55 -8.72
CA THR A 3 -14.44 1.17 -7.42
C THR A 3 -14.84 -0.28 -7.11
N GLY A 4 -14.10 -1.24 -7.64
CA GLY A 4 -14.22 -2.65 -7.26
C GLY A 4 -13.39 -2.98 -6.01
N LYS A 5 -13.62 -4.15 -5.40
CA LYS A 5 -12.84 -4.67 -4.25
C LYS A 5 -11.32 -4.60 -4.46
N VAL A 6 -10.88 -4.79 -5.70
CA VAL A 6 -9.52 -4.53 -6.16
C VAL A 6 -9.63 -3.78 -7.48
N SER A 7 -8.92 -2.65 -7.59
CA SER A 7 -8.92 -1.81 -8.79
C SER A 7 -7.49 -1.39 -9.12
N ALA A 8 -7.12 -1.36 -10.39
CA ALA A 8 -5.80 -0.88 -10.84
C ALA A 8 -5.95 0.45 -11.56
N PHE A 9 -4.99 1.35 -11.35
CA PHE A 9 -4.89 2.61 -12.06
C PHE A 9 -3.44 2.95 -12.36
N TRP A 10 -3.21 3.79 -13.36
CA TRP A 10 -1.87 4.24 -13.73
C TRP A 10 -1.61 5.64 -13.19
N PHE A 11 -0.51 5.80 -12.47
CA PHE A 11 0.03 7.10 -12.11
C PHE A 11 1.27 7.36 -12.98
N GLY A 12 1.05 8.02 -14.12
CA GLY A 12 2.05 8.10 -15.18
C GLY A 12 2.35 6.72 -15.76
N THR A 13 3.62 6.34 -15.84
CA THR A 13 4.07 5.00 -16.25
C THR A 13 4.02 3.97 -15.13
N THR A 14 3.64 4.37 -13.91
CA THR A 14 3.67 3.49 -12.74
C THR A 14 2.28 2.94 -12.44
N PRO A 15 2.05 1.62 -12.58
CA PRO A 15 0.79 1.00 -12.19
C PRO A 15 0.66 0.99 -10.67
N ARG A 16 -0.54 1.30 -10.17
CA ARG A 16 -0.92 1.24 -8.76
C ARG A 16 -2.17 0.39 -8.59
N VAL A 17 -2.19 -0.38 -7.51
CA VAL A 17 -3.33 -1.24 -7.16
C VAL A 17 -3.98 -0.70 -5.90
N LEU A 18 -5.27 -0.42 -5.99
CA LEU A 18 -6.14 -0.07 -4.88
C LEU A 18 -6.86 -1.33 -4.39
N VAL A 19 -6.71 -1.64 -3.11
CA VAL A 19 -7.39 -2.77 -2.46
C VAL A 19 -8.38 -2.19 -1.45
N CYS A 20 -9.67 -2.39 -1.69
CA CYS A 20 -10.76 -1.91 -0.84
C CYS A 20 -11.38 -3.03 0.01
N ASP A 21 -10.96 -4.28 -0.16
CA ASP A 21 -11.42 -5.42 0.63
C ASP A 21 -10.70 -5.49 1.99
N PRO A 22 -11.41 -5.38 3.14
CA PRO A 22 -10.81 -5.43 4.47
C PRO A 22 -10.03 -6.70 4.78
N ASP A 23 -10.49 -7.86 4.30
CA ASP A 23 -9.82 -9.13 4.58
C ASP A 23 -8.52 -9.26 3.79
N MET A 24 -8.49 -8.68 2.59
CA MET A 24 -7.30 -8.63 1.77
C MET A 24 -6.30 -7.59 2.30
N MET A 25 -6.76 -6.42 2.75
CA MET A 25 -5.92 -5.42 3.42
C MET A 25 -5.19 -6.02 4.63
N LYS A 26 -5.89 -6.76 5.50
CA LYS A 26 -5.27 -7.44 6.65
C LYS A 26 -4.15 -8.39 6.21
N LYS A 27 -4.36 -9.17 5.16
CA LYS A 27 -3.36 -10.12 4.64
C LYS A 27 -2.13 -9.40 4.08
N ILE A 28 -2.34 -8.31 3.34
CA ILE A 28 -1.27 -7.47 2.76
C ILE A 28 -0.45 -6.82 3.88
N LEU A 29 -1.13 -6.15 4.82
CA LEU A 29 -0.48 -5.43 5.92
C LEU A 29 0.19 -6.36 6.94
N SER A 30 -0.33 -7.57 7.14
CA SER A 30 0.32 -8.56 8.02
C SER A 30 1.65 -9.07 7.45
N ASN A 31 1.89 -8.88 6.14
CA ASN A 31 3.11 -9.26 5.43
C ASN A 31 3.69 -10.63 5.82
N LYS A 32 2.82 -11.64 6.01
CA LYS A 32 3.21 -12.94 6.60
C LYS A 32 4.25 -13.71 5.77
N PHE A 33 4.37 -13.38 4.49
CA PHE A 33 5.22 -14.07 3.53
C PHE A 33 6.35 -13.17 2.96
N GLY A 34 6.47 -11.93 3.41
CA GLY A 34 7.47 -10.99 2.87
C GLY A 34 7.24 -10.59 1.40
N HIS A 35 6.07 -10.88 0.83
CA HIS A 35 5.75 -10.57 -0.56
C HIS A 35 5.61 -9.07 -0.82
N PHE A 36 5.30 -8.30 0.22
CA PHE A 36 5.13 -6.85 0.13
C PHE A 36 6.36 -6.18 0.71
N GLN A 37 7.06 -5.39 -0.12
CA GLN A 37 8.16 -4.57 0.35
C GLN A 37 7.62 -3.41 1.19
N ASN A 38 8.27 -3.16 2.32
CA ASN A 38 8.01 -1.95 3.09
C ASN A 38 8.36 -0.73 2.23
N PRO A 39 7.67 0.41 2.42
CA PRO A 39 8.07 1.65 1.77
C PRO A 39 9.54 1.96 2.08
N PRO A 40 10.28 2.52 1.12
CA PRO A 40 11.68 2.85 1.33
C PRO A 40 11.81 3.74 2.58
N PHE A 41 12.71 3.34 3.48
CA PHE A 41 13.01 4.11 4.67
C PHE A 41 13.49 5.49 4.23
N ASN A 42 12.68 6.52 4.49
CA ASN A 42 13.04 7.89 4.18
C ASN A 42 13.68 8.50 5.44
N PRO A 43 15.02 8.68 5.47
CA PRO A 43 15.74 9.21 6.63
C PRO A 43 15.40 10.68 6.93
N HIS A 44 14.65 11.35 6.06
CA HIS A 44 14.19 12.73 6.27
C HIS A 44 12.74 12.81 6.81
N ILE A 45 12.04 11.68 6.99
CA ILE A 45 10.78 11.65 7.73
C ILE A 45 11.15 11.64 9.22
N ASN A 46 11.46 12.82 9.74
CA ASN A 46 11.74 13.00 11.16
C ASN A 46 10.53 12.59 12.00
N GLN A 47 10.84 11.97 13.14
CA GLN A 47 10.03 11.35 14.18
C GLN A 47 8.92 12.23 14.83
N ALA A 48 8.55 13.36 14.22
CA ALA A 48 7.73 14.41 14.82
C ALA A 48 6.23 14.33 14.45
N SER A 49 5.73 13.22 13.91
CA SER A 49 4.31 13.06 13.58
C SER A 49 3.65 11.83 14.24
N ILE A 50 4.34 11.19 15.19
CA ILE A 50 3.82 10.05 15.95
C ILE A 50 4.01 10.23 17.47
N THR A 51 3.95 11.47 17.94
CA THR A 51 3.61 11.82 19.33
C THR A 51 2.25 12.50 19.33
#